data_AF-A0A7X7V0U1-F1
#
_entry.id   AF-A0A7X7V0U1-F1
#
_cell.length_a   1.000
_cell.length_b   1.000
_cell.length_c   1.000
_cell.angle_alpha   90.00
_cell.angle_beta   90.00
_cell.angle_gamma   90.00
#
_symmetry.space_group_name_H-M   'P 1'
#
loop_
_entity.id
_entity.type
_entity.pdbx_description
1 polymer ?
#
loop_
_entity_poly.entity_id
_entity_poly.type
_entity_poly.pdbx_seq_one_letter_code
_entity_poly.pdbx_strand_id
1 'polypeptide(L)'
;MKFIIYFFLTLQVVFAQYTTPNLGVSWTPDSLVANSTGTVTGSFPNYTINALVTVSASDKITVLPGSIINFTSPTAGFETNGVFSAVGTEQNIITFTSSTPDSTGAYMGFRFNDTSIDSLCKIKFTKIEYAYYGLRCVDASPSLENNYLYKCRRGVNLSSSSPLISGNKIERSYEYGITMTLGSSPVIEHNELVNNNTQNTSPKNQISIGTQGINSPTIKYNRIYGGWNNRTGGISISALLGGSGSTSEIAFNEIFNNSFGITLGGGTISCYVHHNRIYNNKINPDPMTTGSGINVNGNSANTPVIAHNEIYGNWWGITIQNGTTIQAGPQPNIGNLNNASTDDDGFNMIYNNVQGTNIYDLYNNCSNDIYAQNNDWRVYDSISVDGHIMHKTDDPLRGSVFFMPFSQFIPIELQSFNVSSDGDNILISWSTVSEKNNSHFSIEKRTKYDSEWGLVGNVYGSGTTQEVHNYSFSDTPENPGILIYRLVQHDYNGESRIVAEKEINFISPQFFELFQNYPNPFNPVTSISYRLGKDCLVKLTVFDALGNQVTEPVNENQSSGVYTINFNGASLASGIYFYKLATDEFTSIKKLILLK
;
A
#
# COMPACT_ATOMS: atom_id res chain seq x y z
N MET A 1 62.87 -6.27 43.84
CA MET A 1 61.87 -6.93 42.98
C MET A 1 61.54 -5.94 41.86
N LYS A 2 62.02 -6.18 40.63
CA LYS A 2 61.78 -5.30 39.47
C LYS A 2 60.39 -5.61 38.90
N PHE A 3 59.51 -4.61 38.83
CA PHE A 3 58.29 -4.72 38.02
C PHE A 3 58.64 -4.43 36.56
N ILE A 4 58.54 -5.44 35.71
CA ILE A 4 58.64 -5.33 34.26
C ILE A 4 57.23 -5.03 33.74
N ILE A 5 57.04 -3.83 33.20
CA ILE A 5 55.84 -3.43 32.48
C ILE A 5 55.99 -3.94 31.05
N TYR A 6 55.18 -4.93 30.65
CA TYR A 6 55.09 -5.38 29.26
C TYR A 6 54.20 -4.42 28.47
N PHE A 7 54.80 -3.65 27.57
CA PHE A 7 54.09 -2.90 26.53
C PHE A 7 53.77 -3.90 25.40
N PHE A 8 52.50 -4.29 25.26
CA PHE A 8 52.04 -4.99 24.05
C PHE A 8 51.88 -3.95 22.93
N LEU A 9 52.91 -3.80 22.09
CA LEU A 9 52.76 -3.18 20.78
C LEU A 9 51.94 -4.14 19.92
N THR A 10 50.65 -3.85 19.73
CA THR A 10 49.87 -4.47 18.67
C THR A 10 50.28 -3.80 17.36
N LEU A 11 51.04 -4.52 16.52
CA LEU A 11 51.25 -4.11 15.13
C LEU A 11 49.91 -4.19 14.41
N GLN A 12 49.27 -3.05 14.20
CA GLN A 12 48.14 -2.98 13.28
C GLN A 12 48.68 -3.11 11.85
N VAL A 13 48.20 -4.14 11.13
CA VAL A 13 48.48 -4.29 9.70
C VAL A 13 47.68 -3.21 8.97
N VAL A 14 48.37 -2.20 8.44
CA VAL A 14 47.77 -1.16 7.60
C VAL A 14 47.84 -1.62 6.15
N PHE A 15 46.69 -1.83 5.53
CA PHE A 15 46.61 -2.13 4.10
C PHE A 15 46.61 -0.83 3.29
N ALA A 16 47.35 -0.81 2.18
CA ALA A 16 47.32 0.29 1.24
C ALA A 16 45.98 0.34 0.49
N GLN A 17 45.53 1.55 0.15
CA GLN A 17 44.40 1.75 -0.77
C GLN A 17 44.80 1.26 -2.17
N TYR A 18 43.82 0.85 -2.98
CA TYR A 18 44.05 0.41 -4.34
C TYR A 18 43.26 1.25 -5.33
N THR A 19 43.91 1.66 -6.42
CA THR A 19 43.27 2.36 -7.54
C THR A 19 43.45 1.51 -8.79
N THR A 20 42.38 1.26 -9.54
CA THR A 20 42.49 0.50 -10.79
C THR A 20 43.37 1.26 -11.81
N PRO A 21 44.13 0.57 -12.67
CA PRO A 21 45.17 1.19 -13.50
C PRO A 21 44.67 2.05 -14.68
N ASN A 22 43.35 2.26 -14.83
CA ASN A 22 42.73 3.07 -15.89
C ASN A 22 42.97 2.51 -17.30
N LEU A 23 42.78 1.21 -17.48
CA LEU A 23 43.10 0.49 -18.71
C LEU A 23 41.89 0.34 -19.66
N GLY A 24 40.70 0.79 -19.26
CA GLY A 24 39.50 0.62 -20.08
C GLY A 24 38.88 -0.76 -19.95
N VAL A 25 39.17 -1.49 -18.86
CA VAL A 25 38.81 -2.90 -18.71
C VAL A 25 37.80 -3.12 -17.58
N SER A 26 37.14 -4.28 -17.60
CA SER A 26 36.26 -4.69 -16.50
C SER A 26 36.99 -5.56 -15.49
N TRP A 27 36.92 -5.14 -14.23
CA TRP A 27 37.47 -5.80 -13.06
C TRP A 27 36.37 -6.54 -12.31
N THR A 28 36.53 -7.85 -12.12
CA THR A 28 35.76 -8.64 -11.16
C THR A 28 36.47 -8.66 -9.79
N PRO A 29 35.78 -9.01 -8.70
CA PRO A 29 36.44 -9.26 -7.42
C PRO A 29 37.64 -10.21 -7.53
N ASP A 30 37.55 -11.31 -8.29
CA ASP A 30 38.70 -12.21 -8.53
C ASP A 30 39.89 -11.50 -9.20
N SER A 31 39.63 -10.67 -10.21
CA SER A 31 40.69 -9.88 -10.84
C SER A 31 41.30 -8.85 -9.88
N LEU A 32 40.50 -8.28 -8.97
CA LEU A 32 41.01 -7.39 -7.93
C LEU A 32 41.87 -8.15 -6.92
N VAL A 33 41.49 -9.38 -6.53
CA VAL A 33 42.33 -10.23 -5.67
C VAL A 33 43.70 -10.47 -6.31
N ALA A 34 43.74 -10.74 -7.61
CA ALA A 34 45.00 -10.99 -8.32
C ALA A 34 45.89 -9.75 -8.47
N ASN A 35 45.33 -8.53 -8.46
CA ASN A 35 46.05 -7.31 -8.86
C ASN A 35 46.18 -6.23 -7.77
N SER A 36 45.47 -6.37 -6.64
CA SER A 36 45.39 -5.31 -5.62
C SER A 36 46.35 -5.47 -4.44
N THR A 37 47.33 -6.36 -4.53
CA THR A 37 48.38 -6.54 -3.49
C THR A 37 47.83 -6.71 -2.07
N GLY A 38 46.72 -7.45 -1.92
CA GLY A 38 46.09 -7.75 -0.62
C GLY A 38 45.04 -6.74 -0.15
N THR A 39 44.78 -5.65 -0.88
CA THR A 39 43.65 -4.76 -0.60
C THR A 39 42.32 -5.51 -0.74
N VAL A 40 42.21 -6.37 -1.75
CA VAL A 40 41.13 -7.34 -1.92
C VAL A 40 41.71 -8.75 -1.80
N THR A 41 41.08 -9.60 -1.01
CA THR A 41 41.47 -11.01 -0.82
C THR A 41 40.25 -11.93 -0.87
N GLY A 42 40.48 -13.24 -0.92
CA GLY A 42 39.42 -14.25 -0.97
C GLY A 42 39.20 -14.81 -2.37
N SER A 43 38.06 -15.44 -2.57
CA SER A 43 37.67 -16.11 -3.82
C SER A 43 36.17 -16.27 -3.85
N PHE A 44 35.57 -16.32 -5.04
CA PHE A 44 34.12 -16.53 -5.15
C PHE A 44 33.60 -17.67 -4.25
N PRO A 45 32.50 -17.47 -3.50
CA PRO A 45 31.70 -16.24 -3.42
C PRO A 45 32.20 -15.24 -2.37
N ASN A 46 33.18 -15.58 -1.54
CA ASN A 46 33.58 -14.82 -0.35
C ASN A 46 34.84 -13.99 -0.57
N TYR A 47 34.69 -12.67 -0.51
CA TYR A 47 35.78 -11.71 -0.66
C TYR A 47 35.92 -10.85 0.59
N THR A 48 37.12 -10.36 0.83
CA THR A 48 37.42 -9.40 1.88
C THR A 48 38.07 -8.16 1.28
N ILE A 49 37.59 -6.98 1.67
CA ILE A 49 38.15 -5.69 1.27
C ILE A 49 38.72 -5.00 2.52
N ASN A 50 40.03 -4.78 2.51
CA ASN A 50 40.79 -4.30 3.67
C ASN A 50 41.05 -2.80 3.66
N ALA A 51 40.95 -2.15 2.50
CA ALA A 51 41.13 -0.71 2.34
C ALA A 51 40.27 -0.19 1.18
N LEU A 52 40.29 1.13 0.95
CA LEU A 52 39.54 1.77 -0.13
C LEU A 52 39.96 1.24 -1.51
N VAL A 53 38.97 0.94 -2.35
CA VAL A 53 39.15 0.61 -3.77
C VAL A 53 38.59 1.77 -4.62
N THR A 54 39.45 2.39 -5.41
CA THR A 54 39.09 3.47 -6.33
C THR A 54 39.00 2.95 -7.77
N VAL A 55 37.84 3.12 -8.39
CA VAL A 55 37.61 2.80 -9.81
C VAL A 55 38.03 3.99 -10.65
N SER A 56 39.03 3.80 -11.50
CA SER A 56 39.50 4.83 -12.44
C SER A 56 38.51 5.05 -13.58
N ALA A 57 38.63 6.20 -14.25
CA ALA A 57 37.59 6.74 -15.14
C ALA A 57 37.22 5.87 -16.34
N SER A 58 38.19 5.18 -16.93
CA SER A 58 37.92 4.27 -18.05
C SER A 58 37.56 2.84 -17.60
N ASP A 59 37.79 2.50 -16.34
CA ASP A 59 37.61 1.14 -15.84
C ASP A 59 36.18 0.89 -15.34
N LYS A 60 35.81 -0.39 -15.32
CA LYS A 60 34.54 -0.87 -14.77
C LYS A 60 34.77 -1.90 -13.68
N ILE A 61 34.11 -1.79 -12.53
CA ILE A 61 33.96 -2.92 -11.60
C ILE A 61 32.64 -3.64 -11.88
N THR A 62 32.70 -4.97 -11.99
CA THR A 62 31.52 -5.86 -12.10
C THR A 62 31.53 -6.88 -10.97
N VAL A 63 30.60 -6.77 -10.03
CA VAL A 63 30.40 -7.75 -8.95
C VAL A 63 29.40 -8.81 -9.38
N LEU A 64 29.80 -10.07 -9.30
CA LEU A 64 28.99 -11.21 -9.75
C LEU A 64 27.84 -11.51 -8.77
N PRO A 65 26.65 -11.93 -9.25
CA PRO A 65 25.55 -12.41 -8.39
C PRO A 65 26.00 -13.45 -7.37
N GLY A 66 25.45 -13.38 -6.15
CA GLY A 66 25.80 -14.29 -5.05
C GLY A 66 27.15 -14.01 -4.36
N SER A 67 27.89 -12.99 -4.79
CA SER A 67 29.12 -12.58 -4.10
C SER A 67 28.81 -12.04 -2.69
N ILE A 68 29.67 -12.36 -1.74
CA ILE A 68 29.67 -11.87 -0.36
C ILE A 68 30.98 -11.10 -0.15
N ILE A 69 30.88 -9.80 0.06
CA ILE A 69 32.01 -8.88 0.22
C ILE A 69 32.00 -8.37 1.65
N ASN A 70 33.04 -8.73 2.41
CA ASN A 70 33.23 -8.34 3.79
C ASN A 70 34.27 -7.21 3.91
N PHE A 71 33.88 -6.07 4.50
CA PHE A 71 34.78 -4.95 4.76
C PHE A 71 35.33 -5.00 6.19
N THR A 72 36.65 -4.86 6.33
CA THR A 72 37.35 -5.02 7.63
C THR A 72 37.82 -3.70 8.25
N SER A 73 37.63 -2.57 7.56
CA SER A 73 38.09 -1.25 8.02
C SER A 73 37.03 -0.17 7.78
N PRO A 74 36.89 0.84 8.68
CA PRO A 74 36.00 1.98 8.50
C PRO A 74 36.33 2.84 7.28
N THR A 75 37.56 2.74 6.75
CA THR A 75 38.00 3.44 5.54
C THR A 75 37.86 2.60 4.27
N ALA A 76 37.51 1.32 4.40
CA ALA A 76 37.28 0.45 3.25
C ALA A 76 35.94 0.79 2.57
N GLY A 77 35.85 0.53 1.27
CA GLY A 77 34.70 0.90 0.45
C GLY A 77 35.07 1.02 -1.01
N PHE A 78 34.14 1.56 -1.79
CA PHE A 78 34.35 1.86 -3.19
C PHE A 78 34.22 3.36 -3.44
N GLU A 79 35.20 3.94 -4.12
CA GLU A 79 35.12 5.27 -4.71
C GLU A 79 35.14 5.14 -6.23
N THR A 80 34.07 5.57 -6.89
CA THR A 80 33.84 5.29 -8.31
C THR A 80 34.00 6.56 -9.14
N ASN A 81 35.05 6.60 -9.97
CA ASN A 81 35.23 7.59 -11.03
C ASN A 81 35.02 6.99 -12.44
N GLY A 82 34.80 5.67 -12.54
CA GLY A 82 34.42 4.98 -13.78
C GLY A 82 33.02 4.34 -13.65
N VAL A 83 32.88 3.07 -14.03
CA VAL A 83 31.61 2.34 -13.90
C VAL A 83 31.66 1.36 -12.73
N PHE A 84 30.64 1.35 -11.87
CA PHE A 84 30.44 0.31 -10.86
C PHE A 84 29.11 -0.41 -11.08
N SER A 85 29.17 -1.72 -11.24
CA SER A 85 28.00 -2.56 -11.50
C SER A 85 27.95 -3.74 -10.53
N ALA A 86 26.94 -3.74 -9.66
CA ALA A 86 26.62 -4.84 -8.77
C ALA A 86 25.14 -5.21 -8.98
N VAL A 87 24.90 -6.16 -9.89
CA VAL A 87 23.55 -6.59 -10.28
C VAL A 87 23.38 -8.05 -9.91
N GLY A 88 22.72 -8.30 -8.77
CA GLY A 88 22.33 -9.63 -8.32
C GLY A 88 21.00 -10.09 -8.92
N THR A 89 20.43 -11.12 -8.30
CA THR A 89 19.08 -11.64 -8.58
C THR A 89 18.38 -11.95 -7.26
N GLU A 90 17.07 -12.18 -7.26
CA GLU A 90 16.32 -12.58 -6.05
C GLU A 90 16.88 -13.86 -5.41
N GLN A 91 17.36 -14.81 -6.22
CA GLN A 91 17.94 -16.06 -5.75
C GLN A 91 19.43 -15.92 -5.37
N ASN A 92 20.16 -15.03 -6.06
CA ASN A 92 21.59 -14.82 -5.86
C ASN A 92 21.87 -13.34 -5.54
N ILE A 93 21.46 -12.93 -4.34
CA ILE A 93 21.68 -11.58 -3.83
C ILE A 93 23.18 -11.34 -3.61
N ILE A 94 23.67 -10.16 -3.99
CA ILE A 94 25.04 -9.72 -3.66
C ILE A 94 25.02 -9.12 -2.26
N THR A 95 25.89 -9.57 -1.36
CA THR A 95 25.95 -9.08 0.02
C THR A 95 27.21 -8.26 0.26
N PHE A 96 27.03 -7.05 0.77
CA PHE A 96 28.07 -6.13 1.22
C PHE A 96 27.91 -5.93 2.73
N THR A 97 28.87 -6.40 3.51
CA THR A 97 28.74 -6.48 4.97
C THR A 97 30.08 -6.23 5.66
N SER A 98 30.12 -6.33 6.99
CA SER A 98 31.34 -6.13 7.76
C SER A 98 31.57 -7.20 8.81
N SER A 99 32.83 -7.40 9.17
CA SER A 99 33.26 -8.24 10.29
C SER A 99 32.87 -7.69 11.66
N THR A 100 32.39 -6.44 11.74
CA THR A 100 31.85 -5.83 12.96
C THR A 100 30.33 -5.62 12.82
N PRO A 101 29.53 -6.69 12.94
CA PRO A 101 28.08 -6.60 12.86
C PRO A 101 27.53 -5.64 13.92
N ASP A 102 26.39 -5.02 13.62
CA ASP A 102 25.70 -4.02 14.45
C ASP A 102 26.43 -2.69 14.68
N SER A 103 27.57 -2.46 14.03
CA SER A 103 28.19 -1.14 13.99
C SER A 103 27.44 -0.19 13.06
N THR A 104 27.50 1.11 13.37
CA THR A 104 26.93 2.18 12.53
C THR A 104 28.06 2.86 11.74
N GLY A 105 28.43 2.27 10.61
CA GLY A 105 29.54 2.75 9.79
C GLY A 105 30.83 1.95 9.96
N ALA A 106 30.72 0.64 9.86
CA ALA A 106 31.84 -0.31 9.85
C ALA A 106 32.84 -0.09 8.71
N TYR A 107 32.36 0.47 7.60
CA TYR A 107 33.10 0.76 6.38
C TYR A 107 32.46 1.97 5.68
N MET A 108 33.18 2.62 4.78
CA MET A 108 32.76 3.88 4.18
C MET A 108 31.54 3.71 3.25
N GLY A 109 31.45 2.55 2.60
CA GLY A 109 30.37 2.21 1.67
C GLY A 109 30.68 2.58 0.22
N PHE A 110 29.71 3.12 -0.50
CA PHE A 110 29.83 3.41 -1.93
C PHE A 110 29.76 4.90 -2.21
N ARG A 111 30.80 5.44 -2.82
CA ARG A 111 30.85 6.81 -3.31
C ARG A 111 30.88 6.84 -4.82
N PHE A 112 29.96 7.58 -5.42
CA PHE A 112 29.92 7.89 -6.84
C PHE A 112 30.23 9.38 -7.03
N ASN A 113 31.24 9.65 -7.85
CA ASN A 113 31.59 10.99 -8.30
C ASN A 113 31.07 11.18 -9.75
N ASP A 114 30.99 12.41 -10.25
CA ASP A 114 30.60 12.68 -11.63
C ASP A 114 31.59 12.06 -12.64
N THR A 115 31.05 11.40 -13.65
CA THR A 115 31.84 10.72 -14.69
C THR A 115 31.24 10.86 -16.09
N SER A 116 30.13 11.59 -16.26
CA SER A 116 29.27 11.58 -17.47
C SER A 116 28.72 10.21 -17.92
N ILE A 117 29.20 9.10 -17.35
CA ILE A 117 28.82 7.70 -17.65
C ILE A 117 28.20 6.99 -16.44
N ASP A 118 27.91 7.74 -15.38
CA ASP A 118 27.32 7.33 -14.11
C ASP A 118 25.94 6.66 -14.28
N SER A 119 25.22 6.95 -15.35
CA SER A 119 23.99 6.22 -15.73
C SER A 119 24.22 4.71 -16.02
N LEU A 120 25.47 4.31 -16.29
CA LEU A 120 25.85 2.89 -16.43
C LEU A 120 26.08 2.20 -15.08
N CYS A 121 26.21 2.99 -14.00
CA CYS A 121 26.38 2.46 -12.66
C CYS A 121 25.04 1.94 -12.12
N LYS A 122 25.02 0.67 -11.69
CA LYS A 122 23.81 -0.01 -11.24
C LYS A 122 24.09 -0.83 -9.99
N ILE A 123 23.27 -0.65 -8.98
CA ILE A 123 23.23 -1.47 -7.77
C ILE A 123 21.82 -2.05 -7.68
N LYS A 124 21.70 -3.36 -7.90
CA LYS A 124 20.41 -4.04 -7.96
C LYS A 124 20.44 -5.42 -7.31
N PHE A 125 19.38 -5.77 -6.57
CA PHE A 125 19.31 -7.02 -5.81
C PHE A 125 20.54 -7.24 -4.92
N THR A 126 20.87 -6.22 -4.14
CA THR A 126 21.98 -6.24 -3.18
C THR A 126 21.50 -6.07 -1.75
N LYS A 127 22.27 -6.61 -0.81
CA LYS A 127 22.14 -6.36 0.62
C LYS A 127 23.35 -5.54 1.07
N ILE A 128 23.12 -4.32 1.55
CA ILE A 128 24.15 -3.40 2.03
C ILE A 128 23.93 -3.17 3.52
N GLU A 129 24.84 -3.69 4.35
CA GLU A 129 24.68 -3.68 5.80
C GLU A 129 25.78 -2.85 6.45
N TYR A 130 25.47 -2.13 7.54
CA TYR A 130 26.44 -1.48 8.45
C TYR A 130 27.36 -0.42 7.82
N ALA A 131 27.12 -0.01 6.57
CA ALA A 131 27.90 1.00 5.87
C ALA A 131 27.76 2.39 6.51
N TYR A 132 28.77 3.24 6.41
CA TYR A 132 28.65 4.63 6.84
C TYR A 132 27.72 5.38 5.87
N TYR A 133 27.98 5.23 4.57
CA TYR A 133 27.05 5.61 3.51
C TYR A 133 26.64 4.35 2.76
N GLY A 134 25.38 3.92 2.85
CA GLY A 134 24.89 2.85 1.98
C GLY A 134 25.08 3.22 0.51
N LEU A 135 24.80 4.48 0.17
CA LEU A 135 25.14 5.11 -1.09
C LEU A 135 25.43 6.60 -0.86
N ARG A 136 26.52 7.11 -1.43
CA ARG A 136 26.84 8.54 -1.47
C ARG A 136 27.07 8.98 -2.91
N CYS A 137 26.26 9.91 -3.38
CA CYS A 137 26.35 10.49 -4.71
C CYS A 137 26.75 11.96 -4.61
N VAL A 138 27.77 12.33 -5.37
CA VAL A 138 28.25 13.71 -5.51
C VAL A 138 28.35 13.97 -7.00
N ASP A 139 27.40 14.75 -7.51
CA ASP A 139 27.27 15.06 -8.94
C ASP A 139 27.12 13.77 -9.81
N ALA A 140 26.53 12.70 -9.25
CA ALA A 140 26.42 11.39 -9.89
C ALA A 140 25.05 10.73 -9.64
N SER A 141 24.54 10.03 -10.63
CA SER A 141 23.15 9.54 -10.71
C SER A 141 23.08 8.05 -11.08
N PRO A 142 23.67 7.13 -10.28
CA PRO A 142 23.56 5.69 -10.50
C PRO A 142 22.11 5.21 -10.28
N SER A 143 21.75 4.01 -10.76
CA SER A 143 20.47 3.38 -10.38
C SER A 143 20.61 2.49 -9.15
N LEU A 144 19.65 2.60 -8.23
CA LEU A 144 19.53 1.81 -7.00
C LEU A 144 18.15 1.14 -7.00
N GLU A 145 18.10 -0.14 -7.36
CA GLU A 145 16.85 -0.89 -7.58
C GLU A 145 16.75 -2.17 -6.73
N ASN A 146 15.63 -2.41 -6.05
CA ASN A 146 15.37 -3.69 -5.36
C ASN A 146 16.48 -4.12 -4.37
N ASN A 147 17.04 -3.17 -3.62
CA ASN A 147 18.09 -3.45 -2.64
C ASN A 147 17.55 -3.44 -1.20
N TYR A 148 18.30 -4.07 -0.30
CA TYR A 148 18.07 -3.99 1.13
C TYR A 148 19.24 -3.29 1.82
N LEU A 149 19.01 -2.06 2.28
CA LEU A 149 19.97 -1.26 3.05
C LEU A 149 19.61 -1.37 4.54
N TYR A 150 20.51 -1.94 5.33
CA TYR A 150 20.23 -2.28 6.73
C TYR A 150 21.29 -1.71 7.68
N LYS A 151 20.84 -0.96 8.71
CA LYS A 151 21.71 -0.41 9.76
C LYS A 151 22.90 0.40 9.23
N CYS A 152 22.76 1.02 8.06
CA CYS A 152 23.72 2.00 7.60
C CYS A 152 23.71 3.23 8.51
N ARG A 153 24.80 3.99 8.61
CA ARG A 153 24.75 5.27 9.32
C ARG A 153 23.82 6.25 8.60
N ARG A 154 23.95 6.33 7.27
CA ARG A 154 23.01 6.97 6.35
C ARG A 154 22.72 6.00 5.21
N GLY A 155 21.45 5.79 4.88
CA GLY A 155 21.07 4.91 3.77
C GLY A 155 21.57 5.45 2.44
N VAL A 156 20.95 6.53 1.95
CA VAL A 156 21.35 7.22 0.71
C VAL A 156 21.62 8.70 0.99
N ASN A 157 22.75 9.22 0.50
CA ASN A 157 23.13 10.61 0.62
C ASN A 157 23.43 11.24 -0.75
N LEU A 158 22.68 12.28 -1.11
CA LEU A 158 22.74 12.92 -2.43
C LEU A 158 23.22 14.37 -2.32
N SER A 159 24.01 14.78 -3.31
CA SER A 159 24.40 16.16 -3.57
C SER A 159 24.49 16.36 -5.07
N SER A 160 23.72 17.30 -5.62
CA SER A 160 23.65 17.60 -7.06
C SER A 160 23.40 16.35 -7.92
N SER A 161 22.60 15.42 -7.41
CA SER A 161 22.48 14.06 -7.96
C SER A 161 21.02 13.72 -8.23
N SER A 162 20.74 13.01 -9.33
CA SER A 162 19.38 12.65 -9.75
C SER A 162 19.22 11.15 -10.04
N PRO A 163 19.61 10.25 -9.11
CA PRO A 163 19.48 8.80 -9.30
C PRO A 163 18.02 8.34 -9.31
N LEU A 164 17.78 7.17 -9.91
CA LEU A 164 16.58 6.37 -9.68
C LEU A 164 16.79 5.52 -8.41
N ILE A 165 15.91 5.70 -7.43
CA ILE A 165 15.87 4.94 -6.17
C ILE A 165 14.51 4.24 -6.13
N SER A 166 14.46 2.98 -6.56
CA SER A 166 13.20 2.25 -6.75
C SER A 166 13.18 0.86 -6.11
N GLY A 167 12.07 0.48 -5.46
CA GLY A 167 11.88 -0.88 -4.94
C GLY A 167 12.79 -1.26 -3.76
N ASN A 168 13.47 -0.30 -3.12
CA ASN A 168 14.42 -0.60 -2.05
C ASN A 168 13.73 -0.66 -0.69
N LYS A 169 14.27 -1.50 0.20
CA LYS A 169 13.98 -1.45 1.63
C LYS A 169 15.14 -0.78 2.36
N ILE A 170 14.89 0.35 3.02
CA ILE A 170 15.89 1.09 3.80
C ILE A 170 15.46 1.06 5.27
N GLU A 171 16.15 0.26 6.06
CA GLU A 171 15.72 -0.08 7.41
C GLU A 171 16.79 0.26 8.47
N ARG A 172 16.33 0.90 9.55
CA ARG A 172 17.10 1.12 10.78
C ARG A 172 18.43 1.84 10.57
N SER A 173 18.46 2.77 9.63
CA SER A 173 19.62 3.66 9.48
C SER A 173 19.80 4.50 10.74
N TYR A 174 21.05 4.74 11.14
CA TYR A 174 21.35 5.48 12.37
C TYR A 174 20.87 6.93 12.32
N GLU A 175 20.98 7.59 11.16
CA GLU A 175 20.60 8.99 10.97
C GLU A 175 19.41 9.17 10.03
N TYR A 176 19.61 8.96 8.73
CA TYR A 176 18.59 9.22 7.70
C TYR A 176 18.43 7.98 6.82
N GLY A 177 17.21 7.74 6.34
CA GLY A 177 16.99 6.78 5.27
C GLY A 177 17.55 7.31 3.96
N ILE A 178 16.94 8.37 3.43
CA ILE A 178 17.41 9.12 2.27
C ILE A 178 17.59 10.58 2.67
N THR A 179 18.73 11.17 2.34
CA THR A 179 19.00 12.59 2.57
C THR A 179 19.65 13.23 1.36
N MET A 180 19.15 14.40 0.97
CA MET A 180 19.72 15.20 -0.10
C MET A 180 20.07 16.60 0.41
N THR A 181 21.28 17.06 0.10
CA THR A 181 21.85 18.30 0.67
C THR A 181 21.57 19.50 -0.21
N LEU A 182 21.92 19.40 -1.49
CA LEU A 182 21.85 20.49 -2.47
C LEU A 182 21.47 19.95 -3.85
N GLY A 183 20.68 20.69 -4.61
CA GLY A 183 20.62 20.62 -6.08
C GLY A 183 20.28 19.27 -6.72
N SER A 184 19.62 18.37 -6.00
CA SER A 184 19.30 17.00 -6.40
C SER A 184 17.87 16.90 -6.93
N SER A 185 17.63 16.03 -7.92
CA SER A 185 16.30 15.77 -8.48
C SER A 185 16.04 14.26 -8.68
N PRO A 186 16.20 13.43 -7.63
CA PRO A 186 16.01 11.98 -7.76
C PRO A 186 14.55 11.60 -8.00
N VAL A 187 14.36 10.40 -8.56
CA VAL A 187 13.08 9.69 -8.53
C VAL A 187 13.13 8.67 -7.39
N ILE A 188 12.28 8.84 -6.39
CA ILE A 188 12.18 7.97 -5.22
C ILE A 188 10.80 7.30 -5.24
N GLU A 189 10.75 6.04 -5.66
CA GLU A 189 9.48 5.35 -5.86
C GLU A 189 9.45 3.90 -5.35
N HIS A 190 8.28 3.41 -4.95
CA HIS A 190 8.10 2.01 -4.54
C HIS A 190 9.07 1.53 -3.45
N ASN A 191 9.62 2.42 -2.62
CA ASN A 191 10.53 2.06 -1.55
C ASN A 191 9.77 1.85 -0.23
N GLU A 192 10.35 1.03 0.65
CA GLU A 192 9.91 0.87 2.04
C GLU A 192 10.98 1.46 2.98
N LEU A 193 10.66 2.55 3.67
CA LEU A 193 11.55 3.22 4.62
C LEU A 193 11.05 3.02 6.05
N VAL A 194 11.85 2.31 6.85
CA VAL A 194 11.39 1.74 8.11
C VAL A 194 12.35 2.05 9.26
N ASN A 195 11.82 2.61 10.35
CA ASN A 195 12.55 2.78 11.61
C ASN A 195 13.92 3.47 11.45
N ASN A 196 14.11 4.32 10.45
CA ASN A 196 15.35 5.08 10.29
C ASN A 196 15.48 6.13 11.41
N ASN A 197 16.65 6.74 11.56
CA ASN A 197 17.03 7.57 12.71
C ASN A 197 17.09 6.78 14.04
N THR A 198 17.73 5.61 14.08
CA THR A 198 17.76 4.80 15.32
C THR A 198 18.51 5.47 16.49
N GLN A 199 19.25 6.56 16.25
CA GLN A 199 19.83 7.36 17.33
C GLN A 199 18.79 8.16 18.12
N ASN A 200 17.54 8.20 17.63
CA ASN A 200 16.39 8.80 18.30
C ASN A 200 16.54 10.31 18.60
N THR A 201 17.18 11.06 17.70
CA THR A 201 17.33 12.53 17.81
C THR A 201 16.48 13.26 16.77
N SER A 202 15.80 14.33 17.19
CA SER A 202 15.11 15.26 16.29
C SER A 202 16.12 16.30 15.77
N PRO A 203 16.09 16.75 14.49
CA PRO A 203 15.04 16.59 13.46
C PRO A 203 15.47 15.66 12.30
N LYS A 204 15.53 14.35 12.52
CA LYS A 204 15.95 13.40 11.49
C LYS A 204 14.80 12.53 10.97
N ASN A 205 14.77 12.37 9.66
CA ASN A 205 13.62 11.83 8.92
C ASN A 205 13.99 10.61 8.10
N GLN A 206 12.97 9.89 7.67
CA GLN A 206 13.09 8.81 6.71
C GLN A 206 13.58 9.38 5.37
N ILE A 207 12.96 10.48 4.92
CA ILE A 207 13.40 11.25 3.74
C ILE A 207 13.61 12.73 4.14
N SER A 208 14.81 13.25 3.94
CA SER A 208 15.16 14.64 4.21
C SER A 208 15.65 15.35 2.94
N ILE A 209 14.97 16.42 2.57
CA ILE A 209 15.27 17.26 1.41
C ILE A 209 15.76 18.63 1.89
N GLY A 210 17.00 18.98 1.53
CA GLY A 210 17.55 20.31 1.74
C GLY A 210 17.22 21.28 0.60
N THR A 211 18.11 22.24 0.38
CA THR A 211 18.07 23.28 -0.67
C THR A 211 18.14 22.69 -2.09
N GLN A 212 17.03 22.63 -2.84
CA GLN A 212 17.04 22.02 -4.20
C GLN A 212 17.09 23.03 -5.35
N GLY A 213 16.71 24.29 -5.12
CA GLY A 213 16.79 25.34 -6.12
C GLY A 213 15.57 25.28 -7.04
N ILE A 214 15.79 25.02 -8.32
CA ILE A 214 14.72 24.74 -9.29
C ILE A 214 14.49 23.23 -9.49
N ASN A 215 15.25 22.39 -8.79
CA ASN A 215 15.16 20.94 -8.92
C ASN A 215 13.93 20.39 -8.20
N SER A 216 13.37 19.32 -8.77
CA SER A 216 12.07 18.76 -8.37
C SER A 216 12.21 17.27 -8.07
N PRO A 217 12.71 16.89 -6.88
CA PRO A 217 12.62 15.50 -6.42
C PRO A 217 11.20 14.97 -6.54
N THR A 218 11.06 13.73 -7.03
CA THR A 218 9.78 13.04 -7.10
C THR A 218 9.74 11.95 -6.04
N ILE A 219 8.72 11.96 -5.18
CA ILE A 219 8.54 10.97 -4.11
C ILE A 219 7.15 10.35 -4.27
N LYS A 220 7.09 9.13 -4.82
CA LYS A 220 5.80 8.47 -5.09
C LYS A 220 5.71 7.01 -4.70
N TYR A 221 4.52 6.55 -4.32
CA TYR A 221 4.26 5.12 -4.08
C TYR A 221 5.16 4.49 -3.00
N ASN A 222 5.71 5.28 -2.07
CA ASN A 222 6.56 4.77 -1.00
C ASN A 222 5.75 4.48 0.26
N ARG A 223 6.27 3.55 1.08
CA ARG A 223 5.76 3.24 2.41
C ARG A 223 6.75 3.70 3.47
N ILE A 224 6.36 4.61 4.35
CA ILE A 224 7.27 5.35 5.23
C ILE A 224 6.78 5.34 6.67
N TYR A 225 7.47 4.62 7.56
CA TYR A 225 7.02 4.47 8.95
C TYR A 225 8.12 4.25 10.00
N GLY A 226 8.00 4.95 11.13
CA GLY A 226 8.98 5.09 12.21
C GLY A 226 8.85 4.10 13.36
N GLY A 227 7.89 3.18 13.31
CA GLY A 227 7.71 2.10 14.30
C GLY A 227 6.91 2.52 15.52
N TRP A 228 7.36 2.18 16.73
CA TRP A 228 6.60 2.47 17.97
C TRP A 228 7.27 3.52 18.86
N ASN A 229 8.61 3.56 18.89
CA ASN A 229 9.36 4.34 19.88
C ASN A 229 10.39 5.29 19.28
N ASN A 230 10.63 5.21 17.97
CA ASN A 230 11.69 5.99 17.33
C ASN A 230 11.15 7.34 16.86
N ARG A 231 11.77 8.43 17.31
CA ARG A 231 11.37 9.81 17.02
C ARG A 231 11.82 10.25 15.62
N THR A 232 11.53 9.45 14.60
CA THR A 232 11.82 9.79 13.21
C THR A 232 10.62 10.45 12.55
N GLY A 233 10.87 11.50 11.76
CA GLY A 233 9.85 12.04 10.86
C GLY A 233 9.70 11.24 9.57
N GLY A 234 8.58 11.39 8.88
CA GLY A 234 8.36 10.80 7.56
C GLY A 234 9.19 11.54 6.50
N ILE A 235 8.59 12.51 5.83
CA ILE A 235 9.22 13.32 4.79
C ILE A 235 9.44 14.74 5.32
N SER A 236 10.61 15.32 5.07
CA SER A 236 10.87 16.73 5.35
C SER A 236 11.49 17.42 4.15
N ILE A 237 10.97 18.59 3.82
CA ILE A 237 11.58 19.58 2.94
C ILE A 237 11.97 20.78 3.82
N SER A 238 13.26 21.11 3.82
CA SER A 238 13.83 22.23 4.55
C SER A 238 14.58 23.14 3.58
N ALA A 239 13.98 24.28 3.24
CA ALA A 239 14.62 25.34 2.50
C ALA A 239 15.30 26.29 3.51
N LEU A 240 16.55 25.98 3.89
CA LEU A 240 17.32 26.85 4.78
C LEU A 240 17.63 28.18 4.08
N LEU A 241 17.07 29.26 4.63
CA LEU A 241 17.46 30.67 4.50
C LEU A 241 17.92 31.12 3.10
N GLY A 242 16.96 31.57 2.29
CA GLY A 242 17.19 32.68 1.34
C GLY A 242 17.80 32.34 -0.02
N GLY A 243 17.56 31.16 -0.60
CA GLY A 243 18.09 30.93 -1.96
C GLY A 243 17.66 29.72 -2.77
N SER A 244 16.64 28.94 -2.38
CA SER A 244 16.34 27.73 -3.15
C SER A 244 14.92 27.21 -2.95
N GLY A 245 14.15 27.21 -4.03
CA GLY A 245 12.86 26.56 -4.15
C GLY A 245 12.93 25.05 -3.89
N SER A 246 11.76 24.45 -3.67
CA SER A 246 11.50 23.06 -4.00
C SER A 246 10.11 22.96 -4.62
N THR A 247 10.05 22.40 -5.83
CA THR A 247 8.84 22.09 -6.60
C THR A 247 8.57 20.58 -6.59
N SER A 248 8.97 19.90 -5.52
CA SER A 248 8.84 18.44 -5.41
C SER A 248 7.39 18.00 -5.55
N GLU A 249 7.19 16.84 -6.17
CA GLU A 249 5.90 16.14 -6.16
C GLU A 249 5.96 15.02 -5.11
N ILE A 250 5.07 15.08 -4.12
CA ILE A 250 4.93 14.07 -3.07
C ILE A 250 3.56 13.44 -3.24
N ALA A 251 3.49 12.24 -3.81
CA ALA A 251 2.20 11.66 -4.16
C ALA A 251 2.05 10.16 -3.93
N PHE A 252 0.83 9.71 -3.65
CA PHE A 252 0.53 8.27 -3.54
C PHE A 252 1.37 7.52 -2.49
N ASN A 253 1.91 8.21 -1.49
CA ASN A 253 2.69 7.59 -0.42
C ASN A 253 1.79 7.18 0.75
N GLU A 254 2.21 6.14 1.48
CA GLU A 254 1.66 5.76 2.77
C GLU A 254 2.63 6.17 3.89
N ILE A 255 2.23 7.13 4.73
CA ILE A 255 3.11 7.75 5.74
C ILE A 255 2.45 7.66 7.11
N PHE A 256 2.99 6.81 7.97
CA PHE A 256 2.32 6.52 9.25
C PHE A 256 3.28 6.16 10.36
N ASN A 257 2.81 6.28 11.61
CA ASN A 257 3.61 5.95 12.79
C ASN A 257 5.00 6.62 12.72
N ASN A 258 5.04 7.92 12.46
CA ASN A 258 6.24 8.74 12.59
C ASN A 258 6.02 9.80 13.69
N SER A 259 7.06 10.54 14.04
CA SER A 259 6.94 11.78 14.82
C SER A 259 6.11 12.83 14.09
N PHE A 260 6.22 12.90 12.76
CA PHE A 260 5.46 13.80 11.91
C PHE A 260 5.37 13.16 10.51
N GLY A 261 4.28 13.41 9.79
CA GLY A 261 4.08 12.85 8.45
C GLY A 261 4.95 13.56 7.41
N ILE A 262 4.57 14.77 7.04
CA ILE A 262 5.27 15.62 6.08
C ILE A 262 5.55 16.99 6.73
N THR A 263 6.78 17.47 6.63
CA THR A 263 7.17 18.82 7.07
C THR A 263 7.69 19.64 5.90
N LEU A 264 7.05 20.76 5.62
CA LEU A 264 7.40 21.74 4.60
C LEU A 264 7.84 23.03 5.30
N GLY A 265 9.14 23.10 5.62
CA GLY A 265 9.71 24.19 6.43
C GLY A 265 10.65 25.11 5.66
N GLY A 266 10.44 26.41 5.77
CA GLY A 266 11.35 27.42 5.21
C GLY A 266 10.68 28.44 4.29
N GLY A 267 11.45 28.95 3.32
CA GLY A 267 11.01 29.98 2.39
C GLY A 267 10.32 29.42 1.16
N THR A 268 10.98 29.50 0.01
CA THR A 268 10.43 29.11 -1.30
C THR A 268 10.14 27.60 -1.36
N ILE A 269 8.88 27.20 -1.18
CA ILE A 269 8.43 25.82 -1.31
C ILE A 269 7.09 25.86 -2.05
N SER A 270 7.04 25.26 -3.23
CA SER A 270 5.86 25.21 -4.09
C SER A 270 5.65 23.77 -4.57
N CYS A 271 5.66 22.86 -3.61
CA CYS A 271 5.48 21.43 -3.83
C CYS A 271 4.01 21.10 -4.11
N TYR A 272 3.79 20.01 -4.84
CA TYR A 272 2.46 19.42 -4.99
C TYR A 272 2.37 18.16 -4.14
N VAL A 273 1.54 18.20 -3.09
CA VAL A 273 1.33 17.10 -2.15
C VAL A 273 -0.06 16.54 -2.37
N HIS A 274 -0.17 15.35 -2.97
CA HIS A 274 -1.48 14.80 -3.32
C HIS A 274 -1.62 13.29 -3.23
N HIS A 275 -2.85 12.81 -3.01
CA HIS A 275 -3.16 11.37 -2.99
C HIS A 275 -2.34 10.55 -1.97
N ASN A 276 -1.79 11.19 -0.94
CA ASN A 276 -1.08 10.49 0.13
C ASN A 276 -2.05 10.04 1.23
N ARG A 277 -1.75 8.91 1.87
CA ARG A 277 -2.39 8.48 3.12
C ARG A 277 -1.45 8.77 4.28
N ILE A 278 -1.83 9.71 5.16
CA ILE A 278 -0.99 10.23 6.24
C ILE A 278 -1.71 10.04 7.57
N TYR A 279 -1.28 9.07 8.37
CA TYR A 279 -2.04 8.68 9.55
C TYR A 279 -1.22 8.22 10.75
N ASN A 280 -1.80 8.33 11.94
CA ASN A 280 -1.20 7.84 13.20
C ASN A 280 0.23 8.34 13.47
N ASN A 281 0.60 9.53 12.99
CA ASN A 281 1.89 10.13 13.30
C ASN A 281 1.84 10.76 14.71
N LYS A 282 2.05 9.93 15.74
CA LYS A 282 1.86 10.27 17.17
C LYS A 282 2.98 9.76 18.09
N ILE A 283 4.16 9.43 17.56
CA ILE A 283 5.17 8.67 18.32
C ILE A 283 5.91 9.51 19.37
N ASN A 284 6.26 10.76 19.06
CA ASN A 284 7.09 11.55 19.97
C ASN A 284 6.21 12.23 21.01
N PRO A 285 6.29 11.94 22.33
CA PRO A 285 5.36 12.43 23.38
C PRO A 285 5.20 13.94 23.52
N ASP A 286 5.97 14.76 22.80
CA ASP A 286 5.83 16.22 22.77
C ASP A 286 4.98 16.67 21.57
N PRO A 287 3.67 16.88 21.76
CA PRO A 287 2.78 17.32 20.69
C PRO A 287 2.97 18.79 20.30
N MET A 288 3.76 19.58 21.03
CA MET A 288 4.02 20.99 20.67
C MET A 288 5.03 21.11 19.52
N THR A 289 5.86 20.09 19.34
CA THR A 289 6.93 20.09 18.33
C THR A 289 6.75 19.00 17.27
N THR A 290 5.74 18.13 17.43
CA THR A 290 5.52 16.97 16.57
C THR A 290 4.04 16.58 16.47
N GLY A 291 3.76 15.57 15.65
CA GLY A 291 2.46 14.92 15.54
C GLY A 291 1.56 15.43 14.43
N SER A 292 2.04 16.37 13.62
CA SER A 292 1.33 16.82 12.42
C SER A 292 1.33 15.75 11.34
N GLY A 293 0.19 15.56 10.70
CA GLY A 293 0.11 14.88 9.41
C GLY A 293 0.91 15.67 8.37
N ILE A 294 0.56 16.95 8.18
CA ILE A 294 1.33 17.90 7.38
C ILE A 294 1.63 19.15 8.20
N ASN A 295 2.89 19.56 8.27
CA ASN A 295 3.32 20.83 8.85
C ASN A 295 3.85 21.76 7.76
N VAL A 296 3.28 22.95 7.65
CA VAL A 296 3.73 24.01 6.76
C VAL A 296 4.20 25.16 7.64
N ASN A 297 5.50 25.49 7.58
CA ASN A 297 6.07 26.55 8.39
C ASN A 297 7.03 27.43 7.59
N GLY A 298 7.13 28.69 7.99
CA GLY A 298 8.09 29.64 7.40
C GLY A 298 7.44 30.93 6.96
N ASN A 299 7.67 31.36 5.71
CA ASN A 299 7.23 32.67 5.21
C ASN A 299 6.29 32.54 4.00
N SER A 300 5.80 33.67 3.49
CA SER A 300 4.85 33.72 2.37
C SER A 300 5.33 33.14 1.03
N ALA A 301 6.60 32.79 0.88
CA ALA A 301 7.09 32.07 -0.29
C ALA A 301 6.88 30.55 -0.20
N ASN A 302 6.42 30.06 0.96
CA ASN A 302 6.03 28.67 1.17
C ASN A 302 4.53 28.52 0.81
N THR A 303 4.28 28.16 -0.45
CA THR A 303 2.97 28.08 -1.09
C THR A 303 2.72 26.69 -1.71
N PRO A 304 2.76 25.60 -0.93
CA PRO A 304 2.51 24.27 -1.44
C PRO A 304 1.03 24.09 -1.79
N VAL A 305 0.76 23.26 -2.78
CA VAL A 305 -0.59 22.76 -3.07
C VAL A 305 -0.78 21.44 -2.33
N ILE A 306 -1.84 21.34 -1.54
CA ILE A 306 -2.21 20.15 -0.75
C ILE A 306 -3.61 19.75 -1.18
N ALA A 307 -3.73 18.70 -2.00
CA ALA A 307 -5.00 18.27 -2.57
C ALA A 307 -5.14 16.74 -2.57
N HIS A 308 -6.37 16.20 -2.53
CA HIS A 308 -6.65 14.76 -2.62
C HIS A 308 -5.96 13.86 -1.57
N ASN A 309 -5.48 14.39 -0.45
CA ASN A 309 -4.83 13.57 0.59
C ASN A 309 -5.85 13.02 1.59
N GLU A 310 -5.52 11.90 2.22
CA GLU A 310 -6.26 11.34 3.36
C GLU A 310 -5.41 11.49 4.62
N ILE A 311 -5.84 12.35 5.55
CA ILE A 311 -5.06 12.79 6.72
C ILE A 311 -5.88 12.55 7.99
N TYR A 312 -5.53 11.52 8.76
CA TYR A 312 -6.34 11.14 9.91
C TYR A 312 -5.58 10.49 11.05
N GLY A 313 -6.14 10.56 12.26
CA GLY A 313 -5.56 9.87 13.41
C GLY A 313 -4.18 10.39 13.82
N ASN A 314 -3.75 11.57 13.35
CA ASN A 314 -2.55 12.26 13.82
C ASN A 314 -2.89 13.10 15.07
N TRP A 315 -1.91 13.71 15.74
CA TRP A 315 -2.26 14.67 16.81
C TRP A 315 -2.78 15.97 16.24
N TRP A 316 -2.22 16.37 15.11
CA TRP A 316 -2.65 17.51 14.32
C TRP A 316 -2.76 17.05 12.86
N GLY A 317 -3.81 17.46 12.15
CA GLY A 317 -3.99 17.13 10.74
C GLY A 317 -3.02 17.94 9.89
N ILE A 318 -3.43 19.15 9.52
CA ILE A 318 -2.58 20.14 8.86
C ILE A 318 -2.29 21.29 9.84
N THR A 319 -1.02 21.64 10.00
CA THR A 319 -0.59 22.76 10.85
C THR A 319 0.11 23.81 10.00
N ILE A 320 -0.28 25.07 10.18
CA ILE A 320 0.27 26.22 9.46
C ILE A 320 0.85 27.18 10.49
N GLN A 321 2.17 27.39 10.46
CA GLN A 321 2.89 28.04 11.56
C GLN A 321 3.90 29.10 11.10
N ASN A 322 4.31 29.94 12.05
CA ASN A 322 5.37 30.96 11.94
C ASN A 322 5.05 32.20 11.09
N GLY A 323 3.77 32.59 10.99
CA GLY A 323 3.42 33.98 10.65
C GLY A 323 3.47 34.84 11.91
N THR A 324 4.35 35.85 11.95
CA THR A 324 4.31 36.87 13.01
C THR A 324 3.51 38.07 12.50
N THR A 325 3.15 39.00 13.38
CA THR A 325 2.58 40.30 12.97
C THR A 325 3.55 41.14 12.12
N ILE A 326 4.83 40.76 12.09
CA ILE A 326 5.92 41.47 11.41
C ILE A 326 6.31 40.78 10.08
N GLN A 327 6.07 39.48 9.96
CA GLN A 327 6.39 38.70 8.76
C GLN A 327 5.23 37.77 8.40
N ALA A 328 4.71 37.96 7.17
CA ALA A 328 3.69 37.11 6.59
C ALA A 328 4.09 35.63 6.63
N GLY A 329 3.16 34.80 7.12
CA GLY A 329 3.36 33.36 7.23
C GLY A 329 3.21 32.63 5.91
N PRO A 330 3.36 31.29 5.91
CA PRO A 330 3.15 30.46 4.74
C PRO A 330 1.70 30.54 4.21
N GLN A 331 1.53 30.29 2.92
CA GLN A 331 0.23 30.34 2.23
C GLN A 331 -0.03 29.04 1.46
N PRO A 332 -0.18 27.89 2.15
CA PRO A 332 -0.58 26.65 1.49
C PRO A 332 -1.96 26.81 0.85
N ASN A 333 -2.12 26.28 -0.36
CA ASN A 333 -3.43 26.08 -0.95
C ASN A 333 -3.94 24.68 -0.58
N ILE A 334 -4.97 24.63 0.26
CA ILE A 334 -5.64 23.38 0.69
C ILE A 334 -6.97 23.22 -0.06
N GLY A 335 -7.32 24.17 -0.93
CA GLY A 335 -8.52 24.15 -1.76
C GLY A 335 -9.00 25.56 -2.11
N ASN A 336 -8.87 25.95 -3.38
CA ASN A 336 -9.26 27.28 -3.85
C ASN A 336 -10.01 27.22 -5.18
N LEU A 337 -11.35 27.21 -5.11
CA LEU A 337 -12.23 27.11 -6.28
C LEU A 337 -12.33 28.41 -7.10
N ASN A 338 -11.74 29.50 -6.61
CA ASN A 338 -11.83 30.80 -7.28
C ASN A 338 -10.76 30.98 -8.36
N ASN A 339 -9.92 29.98 -8.55
CA ASN A 339 -8.81 30.03 -9.49
C ASN A 339 -9.07 29.09 -10.70
N ALA A 340 -8.25 29.21 -11.75
CA ALA A 340 -8.47 28.48 -13.01
C ALA A 340 -7.91 27.05 -13.02
N SER A 341 -7.00 26.73 -12.12
CA SER A 341 -6.47 25.38 -11.92
C SER A 341 -7.47 24.55 -11.14
N THR A 342 -7.60 23.27 -11.51
CA THR A 342 -8.42 22.30 -10.78
C THR A 342 -7.57 21.37 -9.89
N ASP A 343 -6.24 21.39 -10.04
CA ASP A 343 -5.31 20.55 -9.28
C ASP A 343 -5.18 21.00 -7.81
N ASP A 344 -5.70 22.19 -7.49
CA ASP A 344 -5.64 22.83 -6.18
C ASP A 344 -7.04 23.14 -5.63
N ASP A 345 -8.05 22.41 -6.11
CA ASP A 345 -9.46 22.46 -5.67
C ASP A 345 -9.72 21.68 -4.36
N GLY A 346 -8.69 21.30 -3.61
CA GLY A 346 -8.82 20.63 -2.32
C GLY A 346 -9.05 19.13 -2.45
N PHE A 347 -10.25 18.64 -2.19
CA PHE A 347 -10.57 17.19 -2.12
C PHE A 347 -9.77 16.40 -1.09
N ASN A 348 -9.19 17.04 -0.07
CA ASN A 348 -8.58 16.32 1.03
C ASN A 348 -9.66 15.76 1.96
N MET A 349 -9.43 14.57 2.50
CA MET A 349 -10.18 14.00 3.62
C MET A 349 -9.36 14.22 4.90
N ILE A 350 -9.82 15.10 5.80
CA ILE A 350 -9.07 15.50 6.99
C ILE A 350 -9.98 15.30 8.21
N TYR A 351 -9.69 14.29 9.04
CA TYR A 351 -10.59 13.90 10.12
C TYR A 351 -9.89 13.16 11.26
N ASN A 352 -10.49 13.16 12.44
CA ASN A 352 -10.01 12.40 13.60
C ASN A 352 -8.55 12.71 14.00
N ASN A 353 -8.05 13.91 13.69
CA ASN A 353 -6.77 14.36 14.20
C ASN A 353 -7.00 15.01 15.56
N VAL A 354 -6.57 14.35 16.63
CA VAL A 354 -6.98 14.65 18.01
C VAL A 354 -5.78 14.69 18.94
N GLN A 355 -5.73 15.74 19.75
CA GLN A 355 -4.79 15.88 20.87
C GLN A 355 -5.61 16.15 22.15
N GLY A 356 -5.53 15.22 23.10
CA GLY A 356 -6.39 15.26 24.29
C GLY A 356 -7.86 15.08 23.90
N THR A 357 -8.71 16.05 24.25
CA THR A 357 -10.14 16.08 23.90
C THR A 357 -10.46 16.96 22.69
N ASN A 358 -9.45 17.65 22.13
CA ASN A 358 -9.65 18.65 21.08
C ASN A 358 -9.34 18.06 19.70
N ILE A 359 -10.13 18.47 18.72
CA ILE A 359 -9.95 18.15 17.30
C ILE A 359 -9.04 19.24 16.69
N TYR A 360 -8.06 18.82 15.91
CA TYR A 360 -7.05 19.67 15.27
C TYR A 360 -6.85 19.25 13.82
N ASP A 361 -7.93 19.12 13.05
CA ASP A 361 -7.85 18.72 11.64
C ASP A 361 -7.14 19.78 10.79
N LEU A 362 -7.45 21.05 11.02
CA LEU A 362 -6.65 22.17 10.52
C LEU A 362 -6.32 23.13 11.65
N TYR A 363 -5.04 23.48 11.81
CA TYR A 363 -4.58 24.47 12.77
C TYR A 363 -3.88 25.62 12.05
N ASN A 364 -4.54 26.79 12.00
CA ASN A 364 -3.98 28.00 11.43
C ASN A 364 -3.38 28.90 12.52
N ASN A 365 -2.06 29.10 12.46
CA ASN A 365 -1.31 30.00 13.33
C ASN A 365 -0.49 31.02 12.53
N CYS A 366 -1.03 31.54 11.42
CA CYS A 366 -0.44 32.66 10.67
C CYS A 366 -1.39 33.86 10.48
N SER A 367 -0.82 34.98 10.02
CA SER A 367 -1.52 36.23 9.70
C SER A 367 -2.18 36.24 8.33
N ASN A 368 -1.84 35.29 7.46
CA ASN A 368 -2.36 35.20 6.10
C ASN A 368 -3.66 34.40 6.06
N ASP A 369 -4.55 34.80 5.16
CA ASP A 369 -5.73 34.02 4.82
C ASP A 369 -5.34 32.69 4.17
N ILE A 370 -6.09 31.64 4.51
CA ILE A 370 -5.88 30.27 4.03
C ILE A 370 -7.13 29.79 3.31
N TYR A 371 -6.95 29.24 2.12
CA TYR A 371 -8.02 28.61 1.35
C TYR A 371 -8.01 27.10 1.59
N ALA A 372 -9.14 26.58 2.05
CA ALA A 372 -9.36 25.18 2.40
C ALA A 372 -10.77 24.72 1.95
N GLN A 373 -11.21 25.21 0.80
CA GLN A 373 -12.49 24.87 0.19
C GLN A 373 -12.49 23.43 -0.34
N ASN A 374 -13.68 22.85 -0.47
CA ASN A 374 -13.93 21.56 -1.12
C ASN A 374 -13.14 20.39 -0.50
N ASN A 375 -12.87 20.46 0.81
CA ASN A 375 -12.34 19.37 1.63
C ASN A 375 -13.45 18.66 2.41
N ASP A 376 -13.29 17.36 2.67
CA ASP A 376 -14.17 16.53 3.50
C ASP A 376 -13.62 16.43 4.92
N TRP A 377 -14.39 16.92 5.88
CA TRP A 377 -14.04 16.98 7.30
C TRP A 377 -14.71 15.85 8.12
N ARG A 378 -15.46 14.95 7.46
CA ARG A 378 -16.36 13.95 8.08
C ARG A 378 -17.47 14.54 8.97
N VAL A 379 -17.69 15.84 8.82
CA VAL A 379 -18.82 16.60 9.35
C VAL A 379 -19.35 17.48 8.22
N TYR A 380 -20.67 17.66 8.15
CA TYR A 380 -21.34 18.11 6.92
C TYR A 380 -22.17 19.38 7.08
N ASP A 381 -21.96 20.10 8.18
CA ASP A 381 -22.53 21.41 8.43
C ASP A 381 -21.42 22.40 8.78
N SER A 382 -21.64 23.68 8.48
CA SER A 382 -20.62 24.71 8.64
C SER A 382 -20.16 24.91 10.09
N ILE A 383 -21.04 24.67 11.07
CA ILE A 383 -20.72 24.87 12.50
C ILE A 383 -19.77 23.77 12.97
N SER A 384 -20.06 22.52 12.60
CA SER A 384 -19.20 21.39 12.93
C SER A 384 -17.86 21.49 12.21
N VAL A 385 -17.82 21.88 10.92
CA VAL A 385 -16.56 22.11 10.18
C VAL A 385 -15.72 23.20 10.84
N ASP A 386 -16.35 24.30 11.27
CA ASP A 386 -15.67 25.36 12.00
C ASP A 386 -15.00 24.84 13.29
N GLY A 387 -15.66 23.93 14.02
CA GLY A 387 -15.09 23.26 15.20
C GLY A 387 -13.89 22.33 14.91
N HIS A 388 -13.65 21.95 13.65
CA HIS A 388 -12.48 21.17 13.23
C HIS A 388 -11.30 22.06 12.79
N ILE A 389 -11.57 23.35 12.54
CA ILE A 389 -10.61 24.35 12.10
C ILE A 389 -10.24 25.23 13.30
N MET A 390 -9.09 24.97 13.87
CA MET A 390 -8.62 25.69 15.06
C MET A 390 -7.71 26.85 14.67
N HIS A 391 -7.97 28.02 15.26
CA HIS A 391 -7.04 29.14 15.30
C HIS A 391 -6.78 29.53 16.77
N LYS A 392 -5.78 30.38 17.00
CA LYS A 392 -5.64 31.01 18.32
C LYS A 392 -6.83 31.96 18.51
N THR A 393 -7.53 31.85 19.64
CA THR A 393 -8.79 32.55 19.98
C THR A 393 -8.94 33.93 19.33
N ASP A 394 -9.88 34.06 18.38
CA ASP A 394 -10.33 35.28 17.68
C ASP A 394 -9.31 36.43 17.67
N ASP A 395 -8.07 36.13 17.29
CA ASP A 395 -7.01 37.12 17.23
C ASP A 395 -7.14 37.83 15.88
N PRO A 396 -7.58 39.10 15.83
CA PRO A 396 -7.80 39.82 14.58
C PRO A 396 -6.52 40.04 13.78
N LEU A 397 -5.35 39.71 14.34
CA LEU A 397 -4.06 39.72 13.67
C LEU A 397 -3.80 38.43 12.87
N ARG A 398 -4.73 37.47 12.90
CA ARG A 398 -4.64 36.20 12.17
C ARG A 398 -5.54 36.19 10.95
N GLY A 399 -5.11 35.48 9.92
CA GLY A 399 -5.88 35.38 8.68
C GLY A 399 -7.06 34.44 8.81
N SER A 400 -8.07 34.67 8.00
CA SER A 400 -9.29 33.85 7.93
C SER A 400 -9.01 32.52 7.24
N VAL A 401 -9.79 31.49 7.58
CA VAL A 401 -9.81 30.23 6.82
C VAL A 401 -11.08 30.17 5.98
N PHE A 402 -10.92 30.16 4.67
CA PHE A 402 -12.02 30.02 3.72
C PHE A 402 -12.25 28.53 3.42
N PHE A 403 -13.20 27.92 4.11
CA PHE A 403 -13.50 26.49 3.95
C PHE A 403 -14.79 26.20 3.19
N MET A 404 -15.60 27.23 2.88
CA MET A 404 -16.84 27.08 2.11
C MET A 404 -16.63 27.32 0.61
N PRO A 405 -17.28 26.54 -0.29
CA PRO A 405 -18.03 25.34 0.04
C PRO A 405 -17.09 24.26 0.57
N PHE A 406 -17.47 23.49 1.60
CA PHE A 406 -16.74 22.29 1.99
C PHE A 406 -17.27 21.11 1.17
N SER A 407 -16.46 20.08 0.98
CA SER A 407 -16.90 18.88 0.26
C SER A 407 -17.90 18.14 1.12
N GLN A 408 -19.14 18.09 0.67
CA GLN A 408 -20.11 17.10 1.12
C GLN A 408 -19.78 15.80 0.38
N PHE A 409 -18.72 15.13 0.81
CA PHE A 409 -18.44 13.78 0.35
C PHE A 409 -19.41 12.83 1.05
N ILE A 410 -20.64 12.84 0.58
CA ILE A 410 -21.65 11.86 0.96
C ILE A 410 -21.57 10.80 -0.15
N PRO A 411 -20.88 9.64 0.05
CA PRO A 411 -21.12 8.49 -0.82
C PRO A 411 -22.63 8.23 -0.86
N ILE A 412 -23.17 7.78 -2.00
CA ILE A 412 -24.61 7.57 -2.23
C ILE A 412 -25.38 7.36 -0.93
N GLU A 413 -26.28 8.30 -0.62
CA GLU A 413 -27.16 8.13 0.52
C GLU A 413 -28.30 7.22 0.09
N LEU A 414 -28.19 5.96 0.48
CA LEU A 414 -29.14 4.94 0.10
C LEU A 414 -30.36 5.01 1.02
N GLN A 415 -31.52 5.36 0.47
CA GLN A 415 -32.78 5.44 1.20
C GLN A 415 -33.29 4.04 1.57
N SER A 416 -33.14 3.08 0.66
CA SER A 416 -33.55 1.69 0.90
C SER A 416 -32.83 0.72 -0.04
N PHE A 417 -32.55 -0.49 0.45
CA PHE A 417 -32.13 -1.65 -0.34
C PHE A 417 -33.01 -2.84 0.05
N ASN A 418 -33.85 -3.29 -0.87
CA ASN A 418 -34.76 -4.40 -0.66
C ASN A 418 -34.49 -5.51 -1.67
N VAL A 419 -34.50 -6.74 -1.16
CA VAL A 419 -34.42 -7.97 -1.96
C VAL A 419 -35.58 -8.83 -1.52
N SER A 420 -36.49 -9.13 -2.44
CA SER A 420 -37.68 -9.97 -2.20
C SER A 420 -37.84 -11.02 -3.29
N SER A 421 -38.50 -12.12 -2.95
CA SER A 421 -38.89 -13.13 -3.93
C SER A 421 -40.22 -12.75 -4.57
N ASP A 422 -40.31 -12.95 -5.88
CA ASP A 422 -41.51 -12.80 -6.70
C ASP A 422 -41.62 -13.99 -7.66
N GLY A 423 -42.26 -15.07 -7.18
CA GLY A 423 -42.33 -16.34 -7.91
C GLY A 423 -40.94 -16.98 -8.11
N ASP A 424 -40.55 -17.18 -9.36
CA ASP A 424 -39.23 -17.70 -9.76
C ASP A 424 -38.14 -16.61 -9.83
N ASN A 425 -38.52 -15.35 -9.61
CA ASN A 425 -37.60 -14.22 -9.67
C ASN A 425 -37.26 -13.68 -8.28
N ILE A 426 -36.11 -13.04 -8.19
CA ILE A 426 -35.72 -12.15 -7.11
C ILE A 426 -35.80 -10.73 -7.63
N LEU A 427 -36.63 -9.90 -6.99
CA LEU A 427 -36.69 -8.47 -7.23
C LEU A 427 -35.73 -7.77 -6.27
N ILE A 428 -34.72 -7.10 -6.84
CA ILE A 428 -33.82 -6.20 -6.14
C ILE A 428 -34.27 -4.77 -6.44
N SER A 429 -34.63 -4.00 -5.42
CA SER A 429 -35.05 -2.61 -5.58
C SER A 429 -34.32 -1.72 -4.59
N TRP A 430 -33.90 -0.54 -5.03
CA TRP A 430 -33.25 0.44 -4.18
C TRP A 430 -33.67 1.86 -4.53
N SER A 431 -33.52 2.75 -3.56
CA SER A 431 -33.75 4.18 -3.73
C SER A 431 -32.54 4.93 -3.21
N THR A 432 -32.10 5.94 -3.96
CA THR A 432 -31.04 6.88 -3.57
C THR A 432 -31.68 8.21 -3.21
N VAL A 433 -31.21 8.85 -2.14
CA VAL A 433 -31.56 10.25 -1.81
C VAL A 433 -30.67 11.21 -2.61
N SER A 434 -29.43 10.79 -2.88
CA SER A 434 -28.48 11.52 -3.71
C SER A 434 -27.47 10.57 -4.37
N GLU A 435 -26.93 10.99 -5.50
CA GLU A 435 -25.85 10.31 -6.23
C GLU A 435 -24.79 11.30 -6.63
N LYS A 436 -23.52 10.87 -6.64
CA LYS A 436 -22.42 11.67 -7.15
C LYS A 436 -21.55 10.80 -8.05
N ASN A 437 -21.27 11.33 -9.24
CA ASN A 437 -20.41 10.72 -10.23
C ASN A 437 -20.82 9.30 -10.64
N ASN A 438 -22.06 8.89 -10.37
CA ASN A 438 -22.52 7.53 -10.54
C ASN A 438 -22.74 7.19 -12.01
N SER A 439 -21.88 6.36 -12.57
CA SER A 439 -22.05 5.82 -13.92
C SER A 439 -23.12 4.74 -13.93
N HIS A 440 -22.99 3.74 -13.06
CA HIS A 440 -23.91 2.61 -12.96
C HIS A 440 -23.74 1.87 -11.64
N PHE A 441 -24.76 1.09 -11.30
CA PHE A 441 -24.70 0.09 -10.25
C PHE A 441 -24.47 -1.29 -10.85
N SER A 442 -23.56 -2.06 -10.27
CA SER A 442 -23.46 -3.50 -10.47
C SER A 442 -24.19 -4.22 -9.36
N ILE A 443 -25.02 -5.19 -9.74
CA ILE A 443 -25.67 -6.13 -8.83
C ILE A 443 -24.84 -7.39 -8.86
N GLU A 444 -24.32 -7.79 -7.71
CA GLU A 444 -23.53 -9.01 -7.56
C GLU A 444 -24.20 -9.98 -6.59
N LYS A 445 -24.02 -11.28 -6.84
CA LYS A 445 -24.62 -12.37 -6.08
C LYS A 445 -23.57 -13.42 -5.72
N ARG A 446 -23.78 -14.06 -4.57
CA ARG A 446 -23.13 -15.33 -4.21
C ARG A 446 -24.07 -16.19 -3.38
N THR A 447 -23.80 -17.49 -3.29
CA THR A 447 -24.45 -18.32 -2.27
C THR A 447 -23.75 -18.16 -0.93
N LYS A 448 -24.40 -18.55 0.17
CA LYS A 448 -23.83 -18.50 1.53
C LYS A 448 -22.48 -19.22 1.66
N TYR A 449 -22.23 -20.23 0.85
CA TYR A 449 -21.03 -21.07 0.93
C TYR A 449 -19.93 -20.68 -0.06
N ASP A 450 -20.25 -19.79 -1.02
CA ASP A 450 -19.27 -19.32 -2.00
C ASP A 450 -18.45 -18.15 -1.44
N SER A 451 -17.17 -18.15 -1.79
CA SER A 451 -16.21 -17.08 -1.45
C SER A 451 -16.17 -15.96 -2.49
N GLU A 452 -16.58 -16.24 -3.73
CA GLU A 452 -16.51 -15.31 -4.85
C GLU A 452 -17.87 -14.69 -5.17
N TRP A 453 -17.85 -13.44 -5.62
CA TRP A 453 -19.05 -12.72 -6.06
C TRP A 453 -19.17 -12.81 -7.58
N GLY A 454 -20.33 -13.23 -8.07
CA GLY A 454 -20.67 -13.23 -9.49
C GLY A 454 -21.46 -11.99 -9.86
N LEU A 455 -21.13 -11.35 -10.97
CA LEU A 455 -21.91 -10.26 -11.55
C LEU A 455 -23.24 -10.80 -12.10
N VAL A 456 -24.36 -10.20 -11.67
CA VAL A 456 -25.70 -10.52 -12.16
C VAL A 456 -26.12 -9.56 -13.27
N GLY A 457 -25.82 -8.27 -13.11
CA GLY A 457 -26.14 -7.27 -14.11
C GLY A 457 -25.84 -5.84 -13.66
N ASN A 458 -26.03 -4.90 -14.58
CA ASN A 458 -25.75 -3.48 -14.37
C ASN A 458 -27.01 -2.63 -14.61
N VAL A 459 -27.18 -1.57 -13.82
CA VAL A 459 -28.24 -0.56 -13.99
C VAL A 459 -27.59 0.81 -14.03
N TYR A 460 -27.84 1.59 -15.10
CA TYR A 460 -27.30 2.94 -15.21
C TYR A 460 -27.76 3.83 -14.05
N GLY A 461 -26.81 4.56 -13.49
CA GLY A 461 -27.05 5.56 -12.46
C GLY A 461 -27.46 6.90 -13.06
N SER A 462 -27.84 7.85 -12.21
CA SER A 462 -28.24 9.20 -12.62
C SER A 462 -27.09 10.21 -12.58
N GLY A 463 -25.83 9.75 -12.52
CA GLY A 463 -24.67 10.62 -12.51
C GLY A 463 -24.51 11.35 -11.18
N THR A 464 -24.60 12.68 -11.22
CA THR A 464 -24.58 13.53 -10.03
C THR A 464 -25.94 14.20 -9.88
N THR A 465 -26.67 13.85 -8.82
CA THR A 465 -28.04 14.32 -8.56
C THR A 465 -28.31 14.36 -7.05
N GLN A 466 -29.17 15.26 -6.63
CA GLN A 466 -29.72 15.34 -5.26
C GLN A 466 -31.22 14.97 -5.23
N GLU A 467 -31.76 14.53 -6.36
CA GLU A 467 -33.14 14.05 -6.44
C GLU A 467 -33.22 12.58 -6.04
N VAL A 468 -34.38 12.18 -5.52
CA VAL A 468 -34.63 10.78 -5.17
C VAL A 468 -34.81 9.97 -6.44
N HIS A 469 -33.97 8.96 -6.66
CA HIS A 469 -34.10 8.03 -7.78
C HIS A 469 -34.41 6.62 -7.28
N ASN A 470 -35.36 5.97 -7.95
CA ASN A 470 -35.76 4.60 -7.65
C ASN A 470 -35.30 3.68 -8.77
N TYR A 471 -34.71 2.56 -8.38
CA TYR A 471 -34.14 1.57 -9.28
C TYR A 471 -34.67 0.18 -8.95
N SER A 472 -34.66 -0.68 -9.95
CA SER A 472 -34.97 -2.09 -9.77
C SER A 472 -34.22 -2.95 -10.77
N PHE A 473 -33.93 -4.19 -10.35
CA PHE A 473 -33.32 -5.23 -11.16
C PHE A 473 -33.99 -6.57 -10.79
N SER A 474 -34.17 -7.44 -11.77
CA SER A 474 -34.74 -8.78 -11.56
C SER A 474 -33.72 -9.85 -11.91
N ASP A 475 -33.47 -10.76 -10.98
CA ASP A 475 -32.64 -11.95 -11.16
C ASP A 475 -33.53 -13.21 -11.17
N THR A 476 -33.14 -14.23 -11.92
CA THR A 476 -33.83 -15.54 -11.97
C THR A 476 -32.83 -16.62 -11.56
N PRO A 477 -32.65 -16.89 -10.26
CA PRO A 477 -31.64 -17.83 -9.79
C PRO A 477 -31.96 -19.27 -10.21
N GLU A 478 -30.98 -19.97 -10.78
CA GLU A 478 -31.15 -21.36 -11.22
C GLU A 478 -31.32 -22.37 -10.08
N ASN A 479 -30.75 -22.07 -8.91
CA ASN A 479 -30.73 -22.99 -7.76
C ASN A 479 -31.36 -22.36 -6.51
N PRO A 480 -32.22 -23.10 -5.78
CA PRO A 480 -32.72 -22.66 -4.49
C PRO A 480 -31.60 -22.66 -3.43
N GLY A 481 -31.75 -21.80 -2.42
CA GLY A 481 -30.81 -21.69 -1.32
C GLY A 481 -30.74 -20.30 -0.72
N ILE A 482 -29.78 -20.11 0.19
CA ILE A 482 -29.50 -18.79 0.77
C ILE A 482 -28.60 -18.03 -0.20
N LEU A 483 -29.16 -16.98 -0.78
CA LEU A 483 -28.49 -16.08 -1.70
C LEU A 483 -28.20 -14.76 -0.99
N ILE A 484 -27.03 -14.20 -1.29
CA ILE A 484 -26.60 -12.91 -0.78
C ILE A 484 -26.38 -12.01 -1.98
N TYR A 485 -27.06 -10.87 -2.01
CA TYR A 485 -26.90 -9.84 -3.04
C TYR A 485 -26.20 -8.63 -2.44
N ARG A 486 -25.30 -8.03 -3.21
CA ARG A 486 -24.75 -6.72 -2.91
C ARG A 486 -24.90 -5.79 -4.10
N LEU A 487 -25.01 -4.50 -3.78
CA LEU A 487 -25.05 -3.42 -4.73
C LEU A 487 -23.70 -2.70 -4.70
N VAL A 488 -23.09 -2.53 -5.86
CA VAL A 488 -21.80 -1.85 -6.04
C VAL A 488 -22.03 -0.65 -6.95
N GLN A 489 -21.66 0.55 -6.49
CA GLN A 489 -21.65 1.74 -7.32
C GLN A 489 -20.34 1.82 -8.11
N HIS A 490 -20.42 2.20 -9.38
CA HIS A 490 -19.29 2.53 -10.23
C HIS A 490 -19.38 3.99 -10.66
N ASP A 491 -18.29 4.72 -10.48
CA ASP A 491 -18.22 6.14 -10.83
C ASP A 491 -17.64 6.36 -12.23
N TYR A 492 -17.90 7.51 -12.86
CA TYR A 492 -17.29 7.87 -14.15
C TYR A 492 -15.77 8.03 -14.10
N ASN A 493 -15.20 8.24 -12.91
CA ASN A 493 -13.75 8.30 -12.70
C ASN A 493 -13.10 6.90 -12.54
N GLY A 494 -13.90 5.82 -12.61
CA GLY A 494 -13.44 4.44 -12.48
C GLY A 494 -13.39 3.89 -11.05
N GLU A 495 -13.71 4.70 -10.04
CA GLU A 495 -13.83 4.21 -8.66
C GLU A 495 -15.07 3.32 -8.48
N SER A 496 -14.99 2.34 -7.58
CA SER A 496 -16.09 1.40 -7.31
C SER A 496 -16.22 1.15 -5.82
N ARG A 497 -17.46 1.07 -5.30
CA ARG A 497 -17.74 0.92 -3.86
C ARG A 497 -18.99 0.09 -3.59
N ILE A 498 -18.95 -0.76 -2.58
CA ILE A 498 -20.10 -1.53 -2.12
C ILE A 498 -21.01 -0.59 -1.32
N VAL A 499 -22.28 -0.49 -1.69
CA VAL A 499 -23.24 0.44 -1.06
C VAL A 499 -24.29 -0.26 -0.18
N ALA A 500 -24.62 -1.54 -0.47
CA ALA A 500 -25.55 -2.31 0.34
C ALA A 500 -25.37 -3.82 0.14
N GLU A 501 -25.81 -4.63 1.12
CA GLU A 501 -25.85 -6.10 1.05
C GLU A 501 -27.12 -6.63 1.73
N LYS A 502 -27.73 -7.69 1.18
CA LYS A 502 -28.94 -8.32 1.73
C LYS A 502 -28.95 -9.82 1.43
N GLU A 503 -29.25 -10.60 2.47
CA GLU A 503 -29.49 -12.04 2.39
C GLU A 503 -30.98 -12.33 2.14
N ILE A 504 -31.26 -13.31 1.28
CA ILE A 504 -32.59 -13.88 1.07
C ILE A 504 -32.52 -15.40 0.97
N ASN A 505 -33.47 -16.08 1.61
CA ASN A 505 -33.68 -17.51 1.40
C ASN A 505 -34.59 -17.71 0.19
N PHE A 506 -34.01 -18.06 -0.96
CA PHE A 506 -34.75 -18.31 -2.19
C PHE A 506 -35.17 -19.78 -2.24
N ILE A 507 -36.47 -20.01 -2.12
CA ILE A 507 -37.06 -21.33 -2.33
C ILE A 507 -37.80 -21.24 -3.66
N SER A 508 -37.16 -21.68 -4.75
CA SER A 508 -37.86 -21.77 -6.03
C SER A 508 -39.06 -22.73 -5.87
N PRO A 509 -40.26 -22.36 -6.34
CA PRO A 509 -41.39 -23.28 -6.45
C PRO A 509 -41.11 -24.48 -7.38
N GLN A 510 -40.11 -24.38 -8.26
CA GLN A 510 -39.88 -25.29 -9.38
C GLN A 510 -38.62 -26.19 -9.28
N PHE A 511 -38.06 -26.44 -8.10
CA PHE A 511 -36.88 -27.34 -8.01
C PHE A 511 -37.26 -28.83 -7.92
N PHE A 512 -36.46 -29.66 -8.57
CA PHE A 512 -36.53 -31.12 -8.49
C PHE A 512 -35.64 -31.64 -7.36
N GLU A 513 -36.14 -32.62 -6.60
CA GLU A 513 -35.34 -33.25 -5.54
C GLU A 513 -35.71 -34.74 -5.38
N LEU A 514 -34.69 -35.58 -5.23
CA LEU A 514 -34.84 -36.99 -4.84
C LEU A 514 -34.37 -37.16 -3.40
N PHE A 515 -35.30 -37.47 -2.48
CA PHE A 515 -34.99 -37.66 -1.08
C PHE A 515 -34.36 -39.04 -0.81
N GLN A 516 -33.63 -39.13 0.29
CA GLN A 516 -33.13 -40.42 0.80
C GLN A 516 -34.33 -41.28 1.26
N ASN A 517 -34.37 -42.55 0.85
CA ASN A 517 -35.43 -43.46 1.25
C ASN A 517 -35.43 -43.66 2.78
N TYR A 518 -36.61 -43.82 3.38
CA TYR A 518 -36.74 -44.06 4.82
C TYR A 518 -37.75 -45.18 5.12
N PRO A 519 -37.39 -46.16 5.96
CA PRO A 519 -36.08 -46.36 6.58
C PRO A 519 -34.99 -46.77 5.56
N ASN A 520 -33.71 -46.55 5.89
CA ASN A 520 -32.55 -47.07 5.16
C ASN A 520 -31.41 -47.37 6.17
N PRO A 521 -31.00 -48.64 6.40
CA PRO A 521 -31.49 -49.85 5.74
C PRO A 521 -32.96 -50.18 6.01
N PHE A 522 -33.61 -50.95 5.14
CA PHE A 522 -35.04 -51.31 5.23
C PHE A 522 -35.27 -52.83 5.18
N ASN A 523 -36.41 -53.29 5.72
CA ASN A 523 -36.84 -54.70 5.71
C ASN A 523 -38.38 -54.84 5.72
N PRO A 524 -39.00 -55.46 4.69
CA PRO A 524 -38.61 -55.38 3.28
C PRO A 524 -39.19 -54.12 2.61
N VAL A 525 -39.82 -53.20 3.35
CA VAL A 525 -40.50 -52.01 2.81
C VAL A 525 -39.81 -50.71 3.22
N THR A 526 -39.70 -49.77 2.28
CA THR A 526 -39.22 -48.39 2.49
C THR A 526 -40.06 -47.40 1.69
N SER A 527 -40.06 -46.13 2.07
CA SER A 527 -40.69 -45.07 1.30
C SER A 527 -39.63 -44.26 0.56
N ILE A 528 -39.85 -44.03 -0.74
CA ILE A 528 -39.02 -43.14 -1.58
C ILE A 528 -39.85 -41.91 -1.89
N SER A 529 -39.38 -40.75 -1.46
CA SER A 529 -40.02 -39.46 -1.74
C SER A 529 -39.22 -38.66 -2.76
N TYR A 530 -39.91 -37.87 -3.58
CA TYR A 530 -39.30 -36.91 -4.49
C TYR A 530 -40.22 -35.72 -4.73
N ARG A 531 -39.64 -34.59 -5.16
CA ARG A 531 -40.35 -33.37 -5.53
C ARG A 531 -40.16 -33.10 -7.01
N LEU A 532 -41.25 -32.74 -7.67
CA LEU A 532 -41.28 -32.28 -9.06
C LEU A 532 -41.52 -30.77 -9.08
N GLY A 533 -40.63 -30.07 -9.78
CA GLY A 533 -40.72 -28.62 -9.95
C GLY A 533 -41.79 -28.17 -10.94
N LYS A 534 -42.10 -29.02 -11.92
CA LYS A 534 -43.10 -28.78 -12.96
C LYS A 534 -43.68 -30.09 -13.47
N ASP A 535 -44.76 -29.98 -14.22
CA ASP A 535 -45.41 -31.10 -14.90
C ASP A 535 -44.46 -31.72 -15.92
N CYS A 536 -44.10 -32.99 -15.74
CA CYS A 536 -43.13 -33.67 -16.60
C CYS A 536 -43.29 -35.21 -16.55
N LEU A 537 -42.63 -35.89 -17.49
CA LEU A 537 -42.49 -37.34 -17.47
C LEU A 537 -41.46 -37.73 -16.40
N VAL A 538 -41.88 -38.55 -15.44
CA VAL A 538 -41.03 -39.00 -14.34
C VAL A 538 -40.73 -40.49 -14.49
N LYS A 539 -39.45 -40.83 -14.45
CA LYS A 539 -38.96 -42.21 -14.41
C LYS A 539 -38.19 -42.46 -13.12
N LEU A 540 -38.73 -43.32 -12.26
CA LEU A 540 -38.03 -43.81 -11.08
C LEU A 540 -37.67 -45.28 -11.31
N THR A 541 -36.37 -45.56 -11.44
CA THR A 541 -35.85 -46.90 -11.76
C THR A 541 -34.92 -47.38 -10.65
N VAL A 542 -35.07 -48.64 -10.24
CA VAL A 542 -34.21 -49.30 -9.24
C VAL A 542 -33.24 -50.24 -9.95
N PHE A 543 -31.97 -50.19 -9.57
CA PHE A 543 -30.86 -50.96 -10.11
C PHE A 543 -30.17 -51.79 -9.02
N ASP A 544 -29.61 -52.94 -9.40
CA ASP A 544 -28.73 -53.73 -8.55
C ASP A 544 -27.31 -53.12 -8.49
N ALA A 545 -26.43 -53.73 -7.68
CA ALA A 545 -25.04 -53.27 -7.52
C ALA A 545 -24.18 -53.38 -8.80
N LEU A 546 -24.62 -54.15 -9.81
CA LEU A 546 -23.96 -54.30 -11.10
C LEU A 546 -24.51 -53.32 -12.16
N GLY A 547 -25.54 -52.54 -11.80
CA GLY A 547 -26.19 -51.58 -12.70
C GLY A 547 -27.32 -52.18 -13.56
N ASN A 548 -27.74 -53.43 -13.29
CA ASN A 548 -28.89 -54.00 -14.00
C ASN A 548 -30.19 -53.41 -13.44
N GLN A 549 -31.12 -53.06 -14.33
CA GLN A 549 -32.46 -52.60 -13.93
C GLN A 549 -33.24 -53.74 -13.29
N VAL A 550 -33.68 -53.52 -12.04
CA VAL A 550 -34.46 -54.46 -11.23
C VAL A 550 -35.96 -54.22 -11.41
N THR A 551 -36.39 -52.97 -11.32
CA THR A 551 -37.79 -52.56 -11.50
C THR A 551 -37.90 -51.06 -11.78
N GLU A 552 -39.04 -50.64 -12.31
CA GLU A 552 -39.38 -49.25 -12.60
C GLU A 552 -40.73 -48.90 -11.95
N PRO A 553 -40.75 -48.50 -10.67
CA PRO A 553 -42.00 -48.21 -9.97
C PRO A 553 -42.76 -46.99 -10.49
N VAL A 554 -42.11 -46.06 -11.21
CA VAL A 554 -42.77 -44.87 -11.77
C VAL A 554 -42.26 -44.64 -13.19
N ASN A 555 -43.19 -44.48 -14.15
CA ASN A 555 -42.93 -44.08 -15.53
C ASN A 555 -44.19 -43.43 -16.12
N GLU A 556 -44.50 -42.23 -15.64
CA GLU A 556 -45.73 -41.53 -16.01
C GLU A 556 -45.56 -40.01 -15.94
N ASN A 557 -46.47 -39.27 -16.59
CA ASN A 557 -46.52 -37.82 -16.44
C ASN A 557 -47.14 -37.47 -15.09
N GLN A 558 -46.42 -36.70 -14.29
CA GLN A 558 -46.87 -36.25 -12.98
C GLN A 558 -46.84 -34.71 -12.95
N SER A 559 -47.86 -34.10 -12.36
CA SER A 559 -47.89 -32.65 -12.15
C SER A 559 -46.89 -32.22 -11.07
N SER A 560 -46.54 -30.94 -11.01
CA SER A 560 -45.69 -30.41 -9.95
C SER A 560 -46.22 -30.79 -8.56
N GLY A 561 -45.32 -31.12 -7.64
CA GLY A 561 -45.71 -31.60 -6.32
C GLY A 561 -44.72 -32.55 -5.65
N VAL A 562 -45.09 -33.02 -4.46
CA VAL A 562 -44.31 -33.99 -3.69
C VAL A 562 -45.00 -35.35 -3.77
N TYR A 563 -44.24 -36.34 -4.20
CA TYR A 563 -44.68 -37.72 -4.36
C TYR A 563 -43.94 -38.62 -3.39
N THR A 564 -44.62 -39.65 -2.90
CA THR A 564 -44.03 -40.69 -2.07
C THR A 564 -44.55 -42.03 -2.54
N ILE A 565 -43.63 -42.94 -2.87
CA ILE A 565 -43.96 -44.31 -3.23
C ILE A 565 -43.45 -45.28 -2.17
N ASN A 566 -44.15 -46.40 -2.00
CA ASN A 566 -43.68 -47.50 -1.18
C ASN A 566 -42.96 -48.52 -2.05
N PHE A 567 -41.71 -48.81 -1.72
CA PHE A 567 -40.89 -49.80 -2.39
C PHE A 567 -40.79 -51.06 -1.53
N ASN A 568 -41.21 -52.21 -2.07
CA ASN A 568 -41.15 -53.50 -1.40
C ASN A 568 -40.10 -54.40 -2.05
N GLY A 569 -39.02 -54.66 -1.33
CA GLY A 569 -37.90 -55.51 -1.74
C GLY A 569 -38.05 -56.99 -1.38
N ALA A 570 -39.25 -57.48 -1.02
CA ALA A 570 -39.43 -58.86 -0.54
C ALA A 570 -38.95 -59.93 -1.52
N SER A 571 -39.03 -59.68 -2.84
CA SER A 571 -38.54 -60.58 -3.89
C SER A 571 -37.04 -60.45 -4.20
N LEU A 572 -36.35 -59.49 -3.57
CA LEU A 572 -34.94 -59.19 -3.82
C LEU A 572 -34.04 -59.82 -2.74
N ALA A 573 -32.76 -60.04 -3.05
CA ALA A 573 -31.77 -60.49 -2.07
C ALA A 573 -31.33 -59.34 -1.16
N SER A 574 -30.87 -59.62 0.06
CA SER A 574 -30.24 -58.59 0.89
C SER A 574 -29.00 -58.03 0.21
N GLY A 575 -28.82 -56.71 0.23
CA GLY A 575 -27.73 -56.07 -0.50
C GLY A 575 -27.92 -54.57 -0.73
N ILE A 576 -27.00 -54.00 -1.50
CA ILE A 576 -27.01 -52.60 -1.91
C ILE A 576 -27.70 -52.49 -3.26
N TYR A 577 -28.59 -51.51 -3.36
CA TYR A 577 -29.29 -51.13 -4.59
C TYR A 577 -29.21 -49.61 -4.77
N PHE A 578 -29.47 -49.17 -6.00
CA PHE A 578 -29.54 -47.76 -6.35
C PHE A 578 -30.88 -47.44 -6.96
N TYR A 579 -31.42 -46.26 -6.68
CA TYR A 579 -32.62 -45.77 -7.33
C TYR A 579 -32.33 -44.43 -7.99
N LYS A 580 -32.79 -44.29 -9.23
CA LYS A 580 -32.57 -43.13 -10.09
C LYS A 580 -33.90 -42.49 -10.40
N LEU A 581 -34.05 -41.22 -10.07
CA LEU A 581 -35.11 -40.37 -10.60
C LEU A 581 -34.57 -39.69 -11.86
N ALA A 582 -35.30 -39.80 -12.96
CA ALA A 582 -35.00 -39.14 -14.22
C ALA A 582 -36.25 -38.44 -14.75
N THR A 583 -36.09 -37.17 -15.11
CA THR A 583 -37.04 -36.36 -15.88
C THR A 583 -36.30 -35.79 -17.09
N ASP A 584 -36.97 -34.99 -17.91
CA ASP A 584 -36.35 -34.33 -19.07
C ASP A 584 -35.20 -33.38 -18.67
N GLU A 585 -35.22 -32.84 -17.44
CA GLU A 585 -34.28 -31.80 -16.98
C GLU A 585 -33.52 -32.17 -15.69
N PHE A 586 -33.91 -33.23 -14.99
CA PHE A 586 -33.32 -33.62 -13.72
C PHE A 586 -32.97 -35.11 -13.69
N THR A 587 -31.78 -35.44 -13.21
CA THR A 587 -31.39 -36.81 -12.91
C THR A 587 -30.68 -36.86 -11.57
N SER A 588 -31.16 -37.72 -10.66
CA SER A 588 -30.52 -37.95 -9.37
C SER A 588 -30.53 -39.42 -9.00
N ILE A 589 -29.46 -39.88 -8.37
CA ILE A 589 -29.28 -41.28 -7.94
C ILE A 589 -29.00 -41.30 -6.44
N LYS A 590 -29.67 -42.19 -5.73
CA LYS A 590 -29.47 -42.44 -4.30
C LYS A 590 -29.33 -43.94 -4.04
N LYS A 591 -28.69 -44.28 -2.93
CA LYS A 591 -28.41 -45.65 -2.51
C LYS A 591 -29.44 -46.13 -1.49
N LEU A 592 -29.97 -47.34 -1.63
CA LEU A 592 -30.80 -48.01 -0.62
C LEU A 592 -30.21 -49.38 -0.25
N ILE A 593 -30.36 -49.78 1.03
CA ILE A 593 -29.78 -51.00 1.59
C ILE A 593 -30.91 -51.89 2.11
N LEU A 594 -31.09 -53.07 1.50
CA LEU A 594 -32.09 -54.05 1.90
C LEU A 594 -31.46 -55.04 2.89
N LEU A 595 -32.05 -55.16 4.08
CA LEU A 595 -31.75 -56.20 5.06
C LEU A 595 -32.94 -57.17 5.11
N LYS A 596 -32.68 -58.49 5.09
CA LYS A 596 -33.71 -59.50 5.38
C LYS A 596 -33.46 -60.10 6.75
#